data_AF-A0A2E2YH33-F1
#
_entry.id   AF-A0A2E2YH33-F1
#
_cell.length_a   1.000
_cell.length_b   1.000
_cell.length_c   1.000
_cell.angle_alpha   90.00
_cell.angle_beta   90.00
_cell.angle_gamma   90.00
#
_symmetry.space_group_name_H-M   'P 1'
#
loop_
_entity.id
_entity.type
_entity.pdbx_description
1 polymer ?
#
loop_
_entity_poly.entity_id
_entity_poly.type
_entity_poly.pdbx_seq_one_letter_code
_entity_poly.pdbx_strand_id
1 'polypeptide(L)' 'MGASSTTTTSQWSSKLYLDEGSIVGSTAADGGRLFITTKIKGGSTNILVFDAETGKQLGKLQLEPKK' A
#
# COMPACT_ATOMS: atom_id res chain seq x y z
N MET A 1 -14.60 21.25 32.01
CA MET A 1 -15.21 20.48 30.90
C MET A 1 -14.15 20.32 29.83
N GLY A 2 -13.68 19.09 29.59
CA GLY A 2 -12.78 18.78 28.49
C GLY A 2 -13.09 17.36 28.03
N ALA A 3 -13.81 17.23 26.92
CA ALA A 3 -14.10 15.92 26.36
C ALA A 3 -12.80 15.36 25.79
N SER A 4 -12.31 14.27 26.37
CA SER A 4 -11.25 13.47 25.79
C SER A 4 -11.84 12.76 24.57
N SER A 5 -11.53 13.23 23.38
CA SER A 5 -11.88 12.56 22.13
C SER A 5 -10.96 11.34 21.97
N THR A 6 -11.40 10.19 22.46
CA THR A 6 -10.82 8.90 22.10
C THR A 6 -11.05 8.67 20.61
N THR A 7 -10.04 8.97 19.78
CA THR A 7 -10.03 8.56 18.38
C THR A 7 -9.93 7.04 18.34
N THR A 8 -11.06 6.36 18.15
CA THR A 8 -11.07 4.92 17.89
C THR A 8 -10.49 4.71 16.49
N THR A 9 -9.18 4.48 16.39
CA THR A 9 -8.57 4.04 15.14
C THR A 9 -9.11 2.65 14.83
N SER A 10 -10.00 2.55 13.84
CA SER A 10 -10.48 1.25 13.37
C SER A 10 -9.27 0.48 12.83
N GLN A 11 -8.83 -0.56 13.55
CA GLN A 11 -7.75 -1.41 13.09
C GLN A 11 -8.28 -2.32 11.99
N TRP A 12 -7.81 -2.09 10.77
CA TRP A 12 -8.08 -2.93 9.62
C TRP A 12 -6.84 -3.75 9.27
N SER A 13 -7.06 -4.89 8.62
CA SER A 13 -5.99 -5.70 8.06
C SER A 13 -6.35 -6.11 6.63
N SER A 14 -5.36 -6.15 5.75
CA SER A 14 -5.51 -6.60 4.37
C SER A 14 -4.39 -7.58 4.03
N LYS A 15 -4.72 -8.59 3.23
CA LYS A 15 -3.73 -9.53 2.70
C LYS A 15 -3.35 -9.10 1.30
N LEU A 16 -2.06 -8.86 1.08
CA LEU A 16 -1.49 -8.66 -0.25
C LEU A 16 -0.86 -9.98 -0.71
N TYR A 17 -1.42 -10.58 -1.75
CA TYR A 17 -0.88 -11.78 -2.37
C TYR A 17 0.09 -11.38 -3.48
N LEU A 18 1.26 -12.01 -3.50
CA LEU A 18 2.31 -11.79 -4.49
C LEU A 18 2.61 -13.09 -5.22
N ASP A 19 2.92 -12.99 -6.51
CA ASP A 19 3.37 -14.12 -7.30
C ASP A 19 4.72 -14.65 -6.80
N GLU A 20 4.98 -15.94 -7.03
CA GLU A 20 6.22 -16.60 -6.57
C GLU A 20 7.49 -15.87 -7.09
N GLY A 21 8.36 -15.50 -6.16
CA GLY A 21 9.59 -14.75 -6.44
C GLY A 21 9.40 -13.23 -6.58
N SER A 22 8.19 -12.72 -6.40
CA SER A 22 7.95 -11.29 -6.22
C SER A 22 8.15 -10.89 -4.76
N ILE A 23 8.60 -9.66 -4.52
CA ILE A 23 8.87 -9.14 -3.17
C ILE A 23 8.22 -7.78 -2.94
N VAL A 24 7.97 -7.46 -1.67
CA VAL A 24 7.74 -6.08 -1.24
C VAL A 24 9.08 -5.37 -1.16
N GLY A 25 9.18 -4.21 -1.80
CA GLY A 25 10.39 -3.37 -1.77
C GLY A 25 10.33 -2.33 -0.65
N SER A 26 9.47 -1.33 -0.84
CA SER A 26 9.34 -0.20 0.09
C SER A 26 7.87 0.13 0.35
N THR A 27 7.62 0.79 1.48
CA THR A 27 6.32 1.34 1.83
C THR A 27 6.45 2.82 2.18
N ALA A 28 5.44 3.61 1.85
CA ALA A 28 5.34 5.04 2.19
C ALA A 28 3.89 5.41 2.47
N ALA A 29 3.64 6.41 3.32
CA ALA A 29 2.31 6.91 3.61
C ALA A 29 2.27 8.44 3.55
N ASP A 30 1.17 9.02 3.06
CA ASP A 30 0.98 10.47 2.88
C ASP A 30 -0.19 11.05 3.71
N GLY A 31 -0.62 10.35 4.76
CA GLY A 31 -1.69 10.76 5.66
C GLY A 31 -3.10 10.35 5.21
N GLY A 32 -3.30 10.00 3.94
CA GLY A 32 -4.55 9.41 3.45
C GLY A 32 -4.35 8.14 2.62
N ARG A 33 -3.13 7.90 2.14
CA ARG A 33 -2.79 6.78 1.28
C ARG A 33 -1.57 6.04 1.79
N LEU A 34 -1.56 4.75 1.51
CA LEU A 34 -0.41 3.86 1.68
C LEU A 34 0.05 3.42 0.29
N PHE A 35 1.33 3.61 0.02
CA PHE A 35 1.99 3.19 -1.20
C PHE A 35 2.86 1.98 -0.88
N ILE A 36 2.73 0.91 -1.66
CA ILE A 36 3.53 -0.30 -1.54
C ILE A 36 4.20 -0.56 -2.88
N THR A 37 5.53 -0.51 -2.90
CA THR A 37 6.32 -0.89 -4.07
C THR A 37 6.51 -2.39 -4.07
N THR A 38 6.17 -3.07 -5.17
CA THR A 38 6.44 -4.50 -5.35
C THR A 38 7.36 -4.71 -6.54
N LYS A 39 8.36 -5.55 -6.36
CA LYS A 39 9.25 -5.96 -7.45
C LYS A 39 8.77 -7.31 -7.95
N ILE A 40 8.34 -7.36 -9.21
CA ILE A 40 7.88 -8.59 -9.84
C ILE A 40 9.08 -9.31 -10.43
N LYS A 41 9.09 -10.64 -10.30
CA LYS A 41 10.02 -11.50 -11.04
C LYS A 41 9.92 -11.21 -12.55
N GLY A 42 11.02 -10.81 -13.18
CA GLY A 42 11.04 -10.38 -14.59
C GLY A 42 11.35 -8.89 -14.81
N GLY A 43 11.48 -8.10 -13.73
CA GLY A 43 12.08 -6.75 -13.78
C GLY A 43 11.08 -5.59 -13.69
N SER A 44 9.79 -5.84 -13.88
CA SER A 44 8.76 -4.81 -13.69
C SER A 44 8.56 -4.48 -12.22
N THR A 45 8.34 -3.21 -11.93
CA THR A 45 8.04 -2.72 -10.57
C THR A 45 6.61 -2.18 -10.56
N ASN A 46 5.80 -2.57 -9.58
CA ASN A 46 4.50 -1.94 -9.37
C ASN A 46 4.53 -1.01 -8.15
N ILE A 47 3.72 0.04 -8.20
CA ILE A 47 3.33 0.81 -7.03
C ILE A 47 1.83 0.57 -6.82
N LEU A 48 1.50 -0.09 -5.73
CA LEU A 48 0.13 -0.29 -5.28
C LEU A 48 -0.26 0.88 -4.37
N VAL A 49 -1.44 1.44 -4.59
CA VAL A 49 -1.98 2.54 -3.79
C VAL A 49 -3.17 2.02 -3.00
N PHE A 50 -3.16 2.22 -1.69
CA PHE A 50 -4.22 1.85 -0.79
C PHE A 50 -4.71 3.08 -0.04
N ASP A 51 -5.98 3.06 0.31
CA ASP A 51 -6.56 3.98 1.26
C ASP A 51 -6.06 3.62 2.67
N ALA A 52 -5.46 4.57 3.38
CA ALA A 52 -4.81 4.29 4.66
C ALA A 52 -5.80 4.09 5.82
N GLU A 53 -7.04 4.55 5.67
CA GLU A 53 -8.09 4.43 6.69
C GLU A 53 -8.85 3.11 6.60
N THR A 54 -9.04 2.60 5.38
CA THR A 54 -9.88 1.42 5.11
C THR A 54 -9.09 0.20 4.62
N GLY A 55 -7.86 0.41 4.16
CA GLY A 55 -7.04 -0.64 3.53
C GLY A 55 -7.46 -1.03 2.13
N LYS A 56 -8.47 -0.36 1.58
CA LYS A 56 -8.96 -0.64 0.23
C LYS A 56 -7.90 -0.23 -0.80
N GLN A 57 -7.60 -1.13 -1.75
CA GLN A 57 -6.74 -0.75 -2.87
C GLN A 57 -7.45 0.29 -3.75
N LEU A 58 -6.82 1.44 -3.93
CA LEU A 58 -7.27 2.55 -4.76
C LEU A 58 -6.75 2.44 -6.19
N GLY A 59 -5.57 1.86 -6.39
CA GLY A 59 -4.97 1.77 -7.72
C GLY A 59 -3.68 0.97 -7.80
N LYS A 60 -3.15 0.90 -9.02
CA LYS A 60 -1.87 0.25 -9.37
C LYS A 60 -1.20 1.05 -10.49
N LEU A 61 0.07 1.41 -10.30
CA LEU A 61 0.94 1.91 -11.34
C LEU A 61 1.97 0.83 -11.69
N GLN A 62 2.11 0.51 -12.97
CA GLN A 62 3.15 -0.41 -13.45
C GLN A 62 4.28 0.42 -14.05
N LEU A 63 5.50 0.18 -13.57
CA LEU A 63 6.71 0.80 -14.08
C LEU A 63 7.41 -0.23 -14.97
N GLU A 64 7.46 0.09 -16.25
CA GLU A 64 8.23 -0.66 -17.24
C GLU A 64 9.57 0.02 -17.46
N PRO A 65 10.68 -0.75 -17.55
CA PRO A 65 11.95 -0.20 -17.98
C PRO A 65 11.80 0.40 -19.38
N LYS A 66 12.19 1.66 -19.54
CA LYS A 66 12.29 2.27 -20.88
C LYS A 66 13.46 1.59 -21.60
N LYS A 67 13.17 0.93 -22.73
CA LYS A 67 14.17 0.34 -23.63
C LYS A 67 14.98 1.43 -24.34
#